data_AF-A0A537KTU6-F1
#
_entry.id   AF-A0A537KTU6-F1
#
_cell.length_a   1.000
_cell.length_b   1.000
_cell.length_c   1.000
_cell.angle_alpha   90.00
_cell.angle_beta   90.00
_cell.angle_gamma   90.00
#
_symmetry.space_group_name_H-M   'P 1'
#
loop_
_entity.id
_entity.type
_entity.pdbx_description
1 polymer ?
#
loop_
_entity_poly.entity_id
_entity_poly.type
_entity_poly.pdbx_seq_one_letter_code
_entity_poly.pdbx_strand_id
1 'polypeptide(L)'
;MPNLVADLWAGFSLAKLAYSVVLIAVIWLLASELLRVWLDRQLYVSAPNYFDDGKADSVKAAAFGSQILAHHHRLRAELNSELERRRAEAVTGPAEVLRRWPVVKDTLSLPPEGLKQLELKIQGFDIGGLLTKLRGWISPDNEAVVTVEARAVPPTARLVEAGVSWAQAPQWDKQKVPALRYFITPPAASDDVAAAAVAASLLWADVAKGDEEFRKIPHEEFSAWARGWQRYRIVRDRGATAGKLEKIDTDLLEEAGKGIKPILDRKPAYPEVWRLAANLVALHPTSIPDNKLTWEKYRDLYLAAIGAPATQAGVLPPADERSAGILGPGGAVWTEDGQLGAKITAVLKDAGGKRFLLLPGLLARDDQLPKDLFDRSAPPDRRLVARVVRLIEVRASGPKIALAEMAAEFRADNGAIKELGEEPKRGDALLVSETAQVGTVGGIDVPLSGLGEGFLEVSPRVTAAGDAGIAILNRDQKLVAMAYAGTESKSFLLPLPGVLKRENLSLAN
;
A
#
# COMPACT_ATOMS: atom_id res chain seq x y z
N MET A 1 -58.08 44.63 23.44
CA MET A 1 -57.50 43.28 23.25
C MET A 1 -56.40 42.85 24.26
N PRO A 2 -56.26 43.40 25.49
CA PRO A 2 -55.28 42.86 26.47
C PRO A 2 -55.81 41.67 27.30
N ASN A 3 -57.12 41.42 27.33
CA ASN A 3 -57.72 40.39 28.21
C ASN A 3 -57.76 38.97 27.60
N LEU A 4 -57.56 38.84 26.28
CA LEU A 4 -57.61 37.54 25.60
C LEU A 4 -56.41 36.64 25.95
N VAL A 5 -55.26 37.25 26.25
CA VAL A 5 -54.06 36.52 26.69
C VAL A 5 -54.20 36.08 28.15
N ALA A 6 -54.79 36.92 29.02
CA ALA A 6 -54.94 36.60 30.45
C ALA A 6 -55.90 35.41 30.70
N ASP A 7 -57.01 35.32 29.96
CA ASP A 7 -57.96 34.21 30.09
C ASP A 7 -57.43 32.90 29.49
N LEU A 8 -56.56 32.97 28.48
CA LEU A 8 -55.84 31.81 27.95
C LEU A 8 -54.85 31.21 28.97
N TRP A 9 -54.27 32.03 29.84
CA TRP A 9 -53.38 31.57 30.91
C TRP A 9 -54.12 31.05 32.15
N ALA A 10 -55.32 31.57 32.45
CA ALA A 10 -56.10 31.16 33.63
C ALA A 10 -56.70 29.73 33.53
N GLY A 11 -56.93 29.21 32.30
CA GLY A 11 -57.49 27.86 32.07
C GLY A 11 -56.46 26.73 31.95
N PHE A 12 -55.17 27.07 31.83
CA PHE A 12 -54.08 26.10 31.77
C PHE A 12 -53.51 25.88 33.18
N SER A 13 -54.01 24.86 33.87
CA SER A 13 -53.35 24.40 35.08
C SER A 13 -51.90 24.01 34.76
N LEU A 14 -50.97 24.31 35.67
CA LEU A 14 -49.56 23.97 35.54
C LEU A 14 -49.34 22.49 35.14
N ALA A 15 -50.24 21.60 35.60
CA ALA A 15 -50.28 20.19 35.24
C ALA A 15 -50.56 19.93 33.75
N LYS A 16 -51.47 20.69 33.11
CA LYS A 16 -51.73 20.58 31.66
C LYS A 16 -50.54 21.07 30.84
N LEU A 17 -49.87 22.14 31.28
CA LEU A 17 -48.64 22.61 30.65
C LEU A 17 -47.53 21.57 30.77
N ALA A 18 -47.30 21.02 31.97
CA ALA A 18 -46.32 19.96 32.20
C ALA A 18 -46.63 18.72 31.34
N TYR A 19 -47.89 18.30 31.29
CA TYR A 19 -48.33 17.19 30.45
C TYR A 19 -48.09 17.45 28.96
N SER A 20 -48.46 18.63 28.45
CA SER A 20 -48.22 19.02 27.06
C SER A 20 -46.73 19.05 26.70
N VAL A 21 -45.87 19.53 27.61
CA VAL A 21 -44.41 19.52 27.41
C VAL A 21 -43.89 18.08 27.35
N VAL A 22 -44.32 17.20 28.26
CA VAL A 22 -43.96 15.77 28.23
C VAL A 22 -44.43 15.13 26.93
N LEU A 23 -45.67 15.39 26.49
CA LEU A 23 -46.21 14.83 25.26
C LEU A 23 -45.44 15.31 24.02
N ILE A 24 -45.12 16.60 23.93
CA ILE A 24 -44.31 17.15 22.84
C ILE A 24 -42.90 16.53 22.86
N ALA A 25 -42.28 16.36 24.03
CA ALA A 25 -40.99 15.70 24.15
C ALA A 25 -41.05 14.24 23.65
N VAL A 26 -42.10 13.49 24.00
CA VAL A 26 -42.32 12.13 23.51
C VAL A 26 -42.54 12.11 21.99
N ILE A 27 -43.36 13.00 21.45
CA ILE A 27 -43.59 13.11 19.99
C ILE A 27 -42.29 13.45 19.27
N TRP A 28 -41.51 14.40 19.79
CA TRP A 28 -40.24 14.78 19.20
C TRP A 28 -39.22 13.63 19.23
N LEU A 29 -39.11 12.90 20.36
CA LEU A 29 -38.28 11.71 20.46
C LEU A 29 -38.70 10.63 19.45
N LEU A 30 -40.00 10.31 19.37
CA LEU A 30 -40.52 9.35 18.41
C LEU A 30 -40.29 9.78 16.96
N ALA A 31 -40.51 11.05 16.63
CA ALA A 31 -40.26 11.58 15.30
C ALA A 31 -38.76 11.54 14.96
N SER A 32 -37.89 11.88 15.91
CA SER A 32 -36.43 11.83 15.73
C SER A 32 -35.93 10.40 15.49
N GLU A 33 -36.45 9.42 16.23
CA GLU A 33 -36.11 8.00 16.04
C GLU A 33 -36.69 7.46 14.73
N LEU A 34 -37.91 7.85 14.37
CA LEU A 34 -38.50 7.51 13.08
C LEU A 34 -37.64 8.03 11.92
N LEU A 35 -37.18 9.28 12.03
CA LEU A 35 -36.37 9.93 11.02
C LEU A 35 -34.95 9.32 10.96
N ARG A 36 -34.38 8.91 12.11
CA ARG A 36 -33.15 8.10 12.16
C ARG A 36 -33.32 6.77 11.45
N VAL A 37 -34.35 5.98 11.80
CA VAL A 37 -34.64 4.68 11.17
C VAL A 37 -34.87 4.83 9.66
N TRP A 38 -35.53 5.90 9.24
CA TRP A 38 -35.83 6.14 7.83
C TRP A 38 -34.61 6.57 7.00
N LEU A 39 -33.67 7.28 7.63
CA LEU A 39 -32.40 7.69 7.01
C LEU A 39 -31.27 6.69 7.28
N ASP A 40 -31.52 5.64 8.06
CA ASP A 40 -30.53 4.65 8.42
C ASP A 40 -30.17 3.81 7.19
N ARG A 41 -28.93 3.95 6.77
CA ARG A 41 -28.35 3.19 5.66
C ARG A 41 -27.27 2.22 6.15
N GLN A 42 -27.13 2.07 7.47
CA GLN A 42 -26.16 1.16 8.06
C GLN A 42 -26.55 -0.29 7.78
N LEU A 43 -25.53 -1.11 7.65
CA LEU A 43 -25.62 -2.56 7.63
C LEU A 43 -25.41 -3.04 9.06
N TYR A 44 -26.33 -3.87 9.52
CA TYR A 44 -26.24 -4.51 10.83
C TYR A 44 -25.79 -5.95 10.68
N VAL A 45 -24.93 -6.42 11.58
CA VAL A 45 -24.61 -7.85 11.69
C VAL A 45 -25.52 -8.44 12.77
N SER A 46 -26.37 -9.40 12.40
CA SER A 46 -27.25 -10.05 13.38
C SER A 46 -26.44 -10.78 14.45
N ALA A 47 -27.06 -11.07 15.59
CA ALA A 47 -26.51 -12.09 16.48
C ALA A 47 -26.32 -13.40 15.68
N PRO A 48 -25.10 -13.92 15.55
CA PRO A 48 -24.85 -15.11 14.75
C PRO A 48 -25.55 -16.34 15.33
N ASN A 49 -26.02 -17.24 14.49
CA ASN A 49 -26.41 -18.59 14.92
C ASN A 49 -25.14 -19.44 14.94
N TYR A 50 -24.59 -19.71 16.13
CA TYR A 50 -23.33 -20.44 16.26
C TYR A 50 -23.60 -21.88 16.68
N PHE A 51 -23.09 -22.84 15.91
CA PHE A 51 -23.17 -24.27 16.18
C PHE A 51 -21.77 -24.86 16.33
N ASP A 52 -21.49 -25.50 17.48
CA ASP A 52 -20.25 -26.22 17.75
C ASP A 52 -20.56 -27.71 17.84
N ASP A 53 -20.03 -28.50 16.91
CA ASP A 53 -20.36 -29.92 16.73
C ASP A 53 -21.88 -30.19 16.77
N GLY A 54 -22.64 -29.31 16.10
CA GLY A 54 -24.10 -29.38 15.98
C GLY A 54 -24.90 -28.84 17.18
N LYS A 55 -24.24 -28.35 18.23
CA LYS A 55 -24.90 -27.74 19.40
C LYS A 55 -24.86 -26.22 19.32
N ALA A 56 -26.01 -25.58 19.53
CA ALA A 56 -26.09 -24.12 19.57
C ALA A 56 -25.34 -23.54 20.80
N ASP A 57 -24.48 -22.55 20.58
CA ASP A 57 -23.71 -21.86 21.63
C ASP A 57 -23.92 -20.33 21.52
N SER A 58 -24.77 -19.79 22.40
CA SER A 58 -25.10 -18.37 22.40
C SER A 58 -23.96 -17.46 22.85
N VAL A 59 -22.99 -17.97 23.62
CA VAL A 59 -21.84 -17.19 24.10
C VAL A 59 -20.85 -17.00 22.96
N LYS A 60 -20.54 -18.09 22.24
CA LYS A 60 -19.68 -18.02 21.04
C LYS A 60 -20.32 -17.21 19.91
N ALA A 61 -21.64 -17.28 19.77
CA ALA A 61 -22.39 -16.42 18.85
C ALA A 61 -22.12 -14.92 19.09
N ALA A 62 -22.32 -14.43 20.30
CA ALA A 62 -22.11 -13.02 20.64
C ALA A 62 -20.64 -12.59 20.44
N ALA A 63 -19.69 -13.45 20.84
CA ALA A 63 -18.26 -13.21 20.63
C ALA A 63 -17.90 -13.13 19.13
N PHE A 64 -18.44 -14.02 18.30
CA PHE A 64 -18.20 -14.04 16.86
C PHE A 64 -18.73 -12.78 16.16
N GLY A 65 -19.94 -12.33 16.52
CA GLY A 65 -20.50 -11.08 16.00
C GLY A 65 -19.62 -9.87 16.31
N SER A 66 -19.06 -9.83 17.53
CA SER A 66 -18.14 -8.78 17.97
C SER A 66 -16.79 -8.86 17.24
N GLN A 67 -16.29 -10.06 16.97
CA GLN A 67 -15.07 -10.29 16.19
C GLN A 67 -15.22 -9.81 14.73
N ILE A 68 -16.36 -10.08 14.08
CA ILE A 68 -16.61 -9.59 12.71
C ILE A 68 -16.47 -8.07 12.66
N LEU A 69 -17.08 -7.36 13.61
CA LEU A 69 -17.03 -5.90 13.65
C LEU A 69 -15.63 -5.38 13.97
N ALA A 70 -14.93 -6.00 14.92
CA ALA A 70 -13.55 -5.65 15.23
C ALA A 70 -12.65 -5.78 13.99
N HIS A 71 -12.76 -6.89 13.26
CA HIS A 71 -12.02 -7.11 12.01
C HIS A 71 -12.44 -6.14 10.90
N HIS A 72 -13.73 -5.83 10.79
CA HIS A 72 -14.23 -4.87 9.79
C HIS A 72 -13.68 -3.46 10.04
N HIS A 73 -13.81 -2.94 11.28
CA HIS A 73 -13.28 -1.63 11.64
C HIS A 73 -11.77 -1.56 11.52
N ARG A 74 -11.07 -2.63 11.94
CA ARG A 74 -9.63 -2.75 11.78
C ARG A 74 -9.26 -2.70 10.30
N LEU A 75 -9.71 -3.63 9.47
CA LEU A 75 -9.37 -3.68 8.04
C LEU A 75 -9.71 -2.35 7.34
N ARG A 76 -10.83 -1.73 7.67
CA ARG A 76 -11.19 -0.39 7.17
C ARG A 76 -10.17 0.68 7.56
N ALA A 77 -9.84 0.80 8.85
CA ALA A 77 -8.87 1.78 9.33
C ALA A 77 -7.51 1.57 8.65
N GLU A 78 -7.11 0.31 8.49
CA GLU A 78 -5.89 -0.10 7.83
C GLU A 78 -5.87 0.30 6.34
N LEU A 79 -6.95 0.05 5.60
CA LEU A 79 -7.07 0.43 4.19
C LEU A 79 -7.13 1.93 3.98
N ASN A 80 -7.82 2.66 4.86
CA ASN A 80 -7.88 4.12 4.81
C ASN A 80 -6.52 4.75 5.15
N SER A 81 -5.81 4.23 6.16
CA SER A 81 -4.46 4.68 6.48
C SER A 81 -3.49 4.45 5.31
N GLU A 82 -3.58 3.29 4.67
CA GLU A 82 -2.78 2.98 3.49
C GLU A 82 -3.17 3.84 2.28
N LEU A 83 -4.46 4.17 2.12
CA LEU A 83 -4.91 5.13 1.11
C LEU A 83 -4.32 6.51 1.34
N GLU A 84 -4.34 7.02 2.58
CA GLU A 84 -3.77 8.32 2.91
C GLU A 84 -2.25 8.34 2.72
N ARG A 85 -1.56 7.26 3.13
CA ARG A 85 -0.13 7.05 2.86
C ARG A 85 0.15 7.19 1.35
N ARG A 86 -0.64 6.50 0.53
CA ARG A 86 -0.54 6.56 -0.93
C ARG A 86 -0.96 7.88 -1.54
N ARG A 87 -1.93 8.58 -0.95
CA ARG A 87 -2.32 9.92 -1.41
C ARG A 87 -1.17 10.88 -1.18
N ALA A 88 -0.53 10.81 -0.02
CA ALA A 88 0.69 11.56 0.24
C ALA A 88 1.82 11.20 -0.75
N GLU A 89 1.91 9.94 -1.20
CA GLU A 89 2.84 9.52 -2.26
C GLU A 89 2.41 9.95 -3.68
N ALA A 90 1.11 9.93 -3.99
CA ALA A 90 0.55 10.13 -5.32
C ALA A 90 0.32 11.60 -5.69
N VAL A 91 0.41 12.54 -4.73
CA VAL A 91 0.60 13.98 -5.03
C VAL A 91 1.86 14.20 -5.91
N THR A 92 2.74 13.20 -5.98
CA THR A 92 3.99 13.20 -6.76
C THR A 92 4.10 12.11 -7.85
N GLY A 93 3.01 11.41 -8.22
CA GLY A 93 3.00 10.33 -9.23
C GLY A 93 1.72 10.26 -10.07
N PRO A 94 1.58 9.32 -11.03
CA PRO A 94 0.39 9.23 -11.89
C PRO A 94 -0.86 8.94 -11.04
N ALA A 95 -1.81 9.89 -11.08
CA ALA A 95 -3.04 9.89 -10.28
C ALA A 95 -3.91 8.62 -10.46
N GLU A 96 -3.71 7.88 -11.56
CA GLU A 96 -4.40 6.63 -11.88
C GLU A 96 -4.18 5.51 -10.82
N VAL A 97 -3.06 5.54 -10.08
CA VAL A 97 -2.72 4.54 -9.03
C VAL A 97 -3.75 4.52 -7.90
N LEU A 98 -4.40 5.66 -7.61
CA LEU A 98 -5.37 5.77 -6.52
C LEU A 98 -6.79 5.41 -6.92
N ARG A 99 -7.09 5.35 -8.22
CA ARG A 99 -8.47 5.25 -8.73
C ARG A 99 -9.13 3.90 -8.43
N ARG A 100 -8.34 2.85 -8.15
CA ARG A 100 -8.82 1.48 -7.91
C ARG A 100 -8.60 1.00 -6.47
N TRP A 101 -8.23 1.89 -5.55
CA TRP A 101 -8.10 1.55 -4.14
C TRP A 101 -9.46 1.63 -3.43
N PRO A 102 -9.82 0.69 -2.54
CA PRO A 102 -11.09 0.69 -1.84
C PRO A 102 -11.20 1.92 -0.92
N VAL A 103 -12.13 2.82 -1.20
CA VAL A 103 -12.50 3.90 -0.29
C VAL A 103 -13.67 3.43 0.57
N VAL A 104 -13.41 3.22 1.87
CA VAL A 104 -14.39 2.58 2.75
C VAL A 104 -15.02 3.57 3.73
N LYS A 105 -16.35 3.71 3.65
CA LYS A 105 -17.15 4.52 4.59
C LYS A 105 -17.57 3.70 5.81
N ASP A 106 -17.96 4.35 6.90
CA ASP A 106 -18.46 3.62 8.08
C ASP A 106 -19.90 3.26 7.85
N THR A 107 -20.15 1.98 7.65
CA THR A 107 -21.49 1.48 7.35
C THR A 107 -21.87 0.27 8.19
N LEU A 108 -20.95 -0.34 8.93
CA LEU A 108 -21.22 -1.57 9.69
C LEU A 108 -21.30 -1.31 11.20
N SER A 109 -22.40 -1.72 11.82
CA SER A 109 -22.67 -1.56 13.26
C SER A 109 -23.32 -2.81 13.86
N LEU A 110 -23.25 -2.98 15.19
CA LEU A 110 -24.19 -3.89 15.87
C LEU A 110 -25.61 -3.30 15.83
N PRO A 111 -26.66 -4.15 15.76
CA PRO A 111 -28.02 -3.69 15.96
C PRO A 111 -28.10 -2.94 17.30
N PRO A 112 -28.70 -1.74 17.34
CA PRO A 112 -28.81 -1.00 18.60
C PRO A 112 -29.63 -1.83 19.60
N GLU A 113 -29.00 -2.27 20.68
CA GLU A 113 -29.69 -3.00 21.77
C GLU A 113 -30.72 -2.12 22.50
N GLY A 114 -30.60 -0.79 22.36
CA GLY A 114 -31.32 0.20 23.15
C GLY A 114 -32.84 0.13 23.07
N LEU A 115 -33.43 -0.35 21.96
CA LEU A 115 -34.90 -0.49 21.86
C LEU A 115 -35.42 -1.85 22.32
N LYS A 116 -34.59 -2.91 22.31
CA LYS A 116 -34.98 -4.23 22.83
C LYS A 116 -34.97 -4.26 24.37
N GLN A 117 -34.20 -3.36 25.00
CA GLN A 117 -34.08 -3.24 26.45
C GLN A 117 -35.09 -2.25 27.07
N LEU A 118 -35.79 -1.47 26.26
CA LEU A 118 -36.77 -0.48 26.71
C LEU A 118 -38.14 -1.14 26.91
N GLU A 119 -38.30 -1.88 28.01
CA GLU A 119 -39.62 -2.35 28.49
C GLU A 119 -40.44 -1.18 29.07
N LEU A 120 -40.85 -0.23 28.23
CA LEU A 120 -41.86 0.76 28.61
C LEU A 120 -43.24 0.12 28.48
N LYS A 121 -43.71 -0.52 29.56
CA LYS A 121 -45.10 -0.97 29.72
C LYS A 121 -45.90 0.15 30.38
N ILE A 122 -46.59 0.96 29.57
CA ILE A 122 -47.56 1.93 30.10
C ILE A 122 -48.96 1.31 29.94
N GLN A 123 -49.62 1.02 31.07
CA GLN A 123 -50.98 0.45 31.11
C GLN A 123 -51.17 -0.84 30.27
N GLY A 124 -50.17 -1.72 30.28
CA GLY A 124 -50.23 -3.00 29.57
C GLY A 124 -49.92 -2.93 28.07
N PHE A 125 -49.68 -1.74 27.52
CA PHE A 125 -49.15 -1.58 26.17
C PHE A 125 -47.63 -1.72 26.16
N ASP A 126 -47.13 -2.71 25.42
CA ASP A 126 -45.71 -2.91 25.12
C ASP A 126 -45.28 -1.98 23.98
N ILE A 127 -44.81 -0.79 24.36
CA ILE A 127 -44.33 0.22 23.42
C ILE A 127 -43.08 -0.28 22.67
N GLY A 128 -42.22 -1.08 23.33
CA GLY A 128 -41.02 -1.66 22.71
C GLY A 128 -41.37 -2.66 21.61
N GLY A 129 -42.33 -3.55 21.87
CA GLY A 129 -42.86 -4.49 20.88
C GLY A 129 -43.56 -3.78 19.71
N LEU A 130 -44.30 -2.69 19.98
CA LEU A 130 -44.92 -1.88 18.93
C LEU A 130 -43.86 -1.20 18.05
N LEU A 131 -42.85 -0.55 18.64
CA LEU A 131 -41.76 0.10 17.90
C LEU A 131 -40.95 -0.89 17.08
N THR A 132 -40.69 -2.10 17.60
CA THR A 132 -40.00 -3.17 16.87
C THR A 132 -40.81 -3.63 15.66
N LYS A 133 -42.13 -3.82 15.82
CA LYS A 133 -43.03 -4.16 14.70
C LYS A 133 -43.14 -3.02 13.68
N LEU A 134 -43.21 -1.78 14.15
CA LEU A 134 -43.29 -0.60 13.28
C LEU A 134 -42.00 -0.43 12.47
N ARG A 135 -40.84 -0.64 13.09
CA ARG A 135 -39.53 -0.66 12.42
C ARG A 135 -39.49 -1.69 11.31
N GLY A 136 -39.82 -2.96 11.62
CA GLY A 136 -39.84 -4.03 10.62
C GLY A 136 -40.83 -3.81 9.46
N TRP A 137 -41.86 -2.98 9.64
CA TRP A 137 -42.83 -2.65 8.60
C TRP A 137 -42.40 -1.49 7.70
N ILE A 138 -41.76 -0.45 8.28
CA ILE A 138 -41.38 0.77 7.55
C ILE A 138 -40.07 0.59 6.79
N SER A 139 -39.11 -0.12 7.37
CA SER A 139 -37.85 -0.46 6.72
C SER A 139 -37.40 -1.81 7.27
N PRO A 140 -37.48 -2.91 6.49
CA PRO A 140 -36.94 -4.18 6.96
C PRO A 140 -35.46 -3.95 7.27
N ASP A 141 -34.98 -4.47 8.39
CA ASP A 141 -33.61 -4.20 8.83
C ASP A 141 -32.62 -4.63 7.73
N ASN A 142 -31.72 -3.71 7.36
CA ASN A 142 -30.60 -4.01 6.48
C ASN A 142 -29.59 -4.84 7.29
N GLU A 143 -29.92 -6.11 7.49
CA GLU A 143 -29.23 -7.01 8.41
C GLU A 143 -28.60 -8.19 7.64
N ALA A 144 -27.34 -8.47 7.96
CA ALA A 144 -26.62 -9.66 7.53
C ALA A 144 -26.73 -10.73 8.62
N VAL A 145 -27.44 -11.81 8.31
CA VAL A 145 -27.63 -12.94 9.22
C VAL A 145 -26.47 -13.91 9.05
N VAL A 146 -25.73 -14.14 10.13
CA VAL A 146 -24.55 -15.02 10.11
C VAL A 146 -24.90 -16.36 10.78
N THR A 147 -24.54 -17.46 10.13
CA THR A 147 -24.63 -18.81 10.69
C THR A 147 -23.24 -19.42 10.68
N VAL A 148 -22.76 -19.89 11.82
CA VAL A 148 -21.42 -20.45 11.98
C VAL A 148 -21.54 -21.91 12.36
N GLU A 149 -20.82 -22.76 11.64
CA GLU A 149 -20.69 -24.18 11.94
C GLU A 149 -19.21 -24.48 12.23
N ALA A 150 -18.91 -24.77 13.49
CA ALA A 150 -17.61 -25.26 13.93
C ALA A 150 -17.67 -26.78 14.11
N ARG A 151 -16.68 -27.47 13.54
CA ARG A 151 -16.58 -28.93 13.55
C ARG A 151 -15.18 -29.34 13.95
N ALA A 152 -15.07 -30.32 14.86
CA ALA A 152 -13.81 -31.00 15.09
C ALA A 152 -13.49 -31.97 13.94
N VAL A 153 -12.32 -31.80 13.31
CA VAL A 153 -11.77 -32.70 12.30
C VAL A 153 -10.61 -33.49 12.91
N PRO A 154 -10.77 -34.81 13.12
CA PRO A 154 -9.71 -35.64 13.67
C PRO A 154 -8.43 -35.59 12.82
N PRO A 155 -7.22 -35.59 13.44
CA PRO A 155 -6.98 -35.85 14.86
C PRO A 155 -7.01 -34.62 15.79
N THR A 156 -6.87 -33.38 15.30
CA THR A 156 -6.79 -32.18 16.16
C THR A 156 -7.20 -30.87 15.47
N ALA A 157 -7.62 -30.90 14.21
CA ALA A 157 -7.95 -29.68 13.49
C ALA A 157 -9.38 -29.24 13.82
N ARG A 158 -9.60 -27.94 14.02
CA ARG A 158 -10.95 -27.35 14.07
C ARG A 158 -11.20 -26.66 12.75
N LEU A 159 -12.34 -26.95 12.13
CA LEU A 159 -12.80 -26.23 10.94
C LEU A 159 -14.00 -25.39 11.31
N VAL A 160 -13.94 -24.12 10.95
CA VAL A 160 -15.02 -23.14 11.16
C VAL A 160 -15.46 -22.64 9.80
N GLU A 161 -16.74 -22.79 9.49
CA GLU A 161 -17.38 -22.27 8.30
C GLU A 161 -18.47 -21.28 8.70
N ALA A 162 -18.49 -20.11 8.06
CA ALA A 162 -19.52 -19.10 8.29
C ALA A 162 -20.33 -18.88 6.99
N GLY A 163 -21.63 -19.11 7.07
CA GLY A 163 -22.60 -18.72 6.06
C GLY A 163 -23.20 -17.36 6.41
N VAL A 164 -23.34 -16.47 5.42
CA VAL A 164 -23.96 -15.16 5.59
C VAL A 164 -25.14 -15.06 4.65
N SER A 165 -26.30 -14.65 5.18
CA SER A 165 -27.52 -14.38 4.44
C SER A 165 -27.90 -12.91 4.59
N TRP A 166 -27.85 -12.15 3.51
CA TRP A 166 -28.16 -10.72 3.48
C TRP A 166 -29.30 -10.43 2.50
N ALA A 167 -30.53 -10.40 3.01
CA ALA A 167 -31.74 -10.28 2.18
C ALA A 167 -31.78 -8.99 1.35
N GLN A 168 -31.25 -7.90 1.92
CA GLN A 168 -31.17 -6.57 1.32
C GLN A 168 -29.81 -6.26 0.68
N ALA A 169 -29.00 -7.29 0.39
CA ALA A 169 -27.75 -7.11 -0.33
C ALA A 169 -27.93 -6.25 -1.61
N PRO A 170 -26.96 -5.37 -1.92
CA PRO A 170 -26.98 -4.55 -3.13
C PRO A 170 -27.31 -5.38 -4.36
N GLN A 171 -28.27 -4.90 -5.15
CA GLN A 171 -28.62 -5.49 -6.44
C GLN A 171 -28.00 -4.63 -7.53
N TRP A 172 -27.29 -5.25 -8.47
CA TRP A 172 -26.63 -4.56 -9.58
C TRP A 172 -27.28 -4.97 -10.90
N ASP A 173 -27.54 -4.01 -11.79
CA ASP A 173 -28.07 -4.21 -13.15
C ASP A 173 -29.33 -5.08 -13.28
N LYS A 174 -30.26 -4.98 -12.31
CA LYS A 174 -31.52 -5.76 -12.24
C LYS A 174 -31.32 -7.29 -12.20
N GLN A 175 -30.09 -7.79 -12.25
CA GLN A 175 -29.74 -9.17 -11.93
C GLN A 175 -29.39 -9.25 -10.45
N LYS A 176 -30.09 -10.14 -9.73
CA LYS A 176 -29.71 -10.46 -8.35
C LYS A 176 -28.32 -11.07 -8.42
N VAL A 177 -27.30 -10.39 -7.90
CA VAL A 177 -25.96 -10.96 -7.73
C VAL A 177 -26.10 -11.99 -6.59
N PRO A 178 -26.13 -13.30 -6.90
CA PRO A 178 -26.48 -14.30 -5.89
C PRO A 178 -25.44 -14.36 -4.78
N ALA A 179 -24.18 -14.08 -5.13
CA ALA A 179 -23.00 -14.16 -4.27
C ALA A 179 -23.00 -13.21 -3.06
N LEU A 180 -23.87 -12.20 -3.00
CA LEU A 180 -23.96 -11.32 -1.83
C LEU A 180 -25.18 -11.59 -0.95
N ARG A 181 -26.24 -12.16 -1.53
CA ARG A 181 -27.43 -12.56 -0.76
C ARG A 181 -27.13 -13.76 0.11
N TYR A 182 -26.30 -14.66 -0.39
CA TYR A 182 -25.83 -15.82 0.33
C TYR A 182 -24.39 -16.12 -0.06
N PHE A 183 -23.49 -16.14 0.93
CA PHE A 183 -22.12 -16.62 0.72
C PHE A 183 -21.64 -17.45 1.91
N ILE A 184 -20.70 -18.34 1.64
CA ILE A 184 -20.06 -19.18 2.65
C ILE A 184 -18.57 -18.87 2.62
N THR A 185 -17.99 -18.59 3.77
CA THR A 185 -16.54 -18.40 3.88
C THR A 185 -15.82 -19.72 3.66
N PRO A 186 -14.63 -19.73 3.06
CA PRO A 186 -13.78 -20.92 3.03
C PRO A 186 -13.55 -21.48 4.44
N PRO A 187 -13.39 -22.81 4.60
CA PRO A 187 -13.10 -23.42 5.89
C PRO A 187 -11.88 -22.76 6.54
N ALA A 188 -12.04 -22.31 7.78
CA ALA A 188 -11.02 -21.62 8.54
C ALA A 188 -10.55 -22.46 9.73
N ALA A 189 -9.27 -22.30 10.11
CA ALA A 189 -8.69 -23.01 11.25
C ALA A 189 -9.14 -22.46 12.62
N SER A 190 -9.77 -21.28 12.65
CA SER A 190 -10.22 -20.63 13.88
C SER A 190 -11.42 -19.70 13.65
N ASP A 191 -12.13 -19.41 14.74
CA ASP A 191 -13.23 -18.44 14.77
C ASP A 191 -12.77 -17.05 14.28
N ASP A 192 -11.58 -16.63 14.69
CA ASP A 192 -10.99 -15.34 14.30
C ASP A 192 -10.77 -15.22 12.78
N VAL A 193 -10.25 -16.27 12.14
CA VAL A 193 -10.00 -16.30 10.69
C VAL A 193 -11.32 -16.34 9.91
N ALA A 194 -12.33 -17.06 10.39
CA ALA A 194 -13.66 -17.07 9.78
C ALA A 194 -14.33 -15.69 9.90
N ALA A 195 -14.27 -15.06 11.09
CA ALA A 195 -14.83 -13.73 11.32
C ALA A 195 -14.14 -12.67 10.44
N ALA A 196 -12.82 -12.74 10.28
CA ALA A 196 -12.07 -11.87 9.38
C ALA A 196 -12.47 -12.07 7.90
N ALA A 197 -12.75 -13.31 7.49
CA ALA A 197 -13.23 -13.61 6.14
C ALA A 197 -14.62 -13.00 5.89
N VAL A 198 -15.56 -13.15 6.84
CA VAL A 198 -16.88 -12.49 6.79
C VAL A 198 -16.72 -10.98 6.70
N ALA A 199 -15.89 -10.39 7.57
CA ALA A 199 -15.64 -8.95 7.59
C ALA A 199 -15.11 -8.43 6.24
N ALA A 200 -14.15 -9.12 5.63
CA ALA A 200 -13.62 -8.77 4.31
C ALA A 200 -14.69 -8.84 3.20
N SER A 201 -15.59 -9.82 3.25
CA SER A 201 -16.68 -9.95 2.28
C SER A 201 -17.73 -8.84 2.43
N LEU A 202 -18.09 -8.46 3.67
CA LEU A 202 -18.99 -7.33 3.92
C LEU A 202 -18.35 -6.00 3.48
N LEU A 203 -17.06 -5.83 3.75
CA LEU A 203 -16.29 -4.66 3.33
C LEU A 203 -16.24 -4.53 1.79
N TRP A 204 -15.98 -5.64 1.08
CA TRP A 204 -16.03 -5.67 -0.38
C TRP A 204 -17.38 -5.18 -0.90
N ALA A 205 -18.48 -5.65 -0.29
CA ALA A 205 -19.83 -5.27 -0.70
C ALA A 205 -20.09 -3.76 -0.52
N ASP A 206 -19.57 -3.15 0.55
CA ASP A 206 -19.69 -1.72 0.79
C ASP A 206 -18.91 -0.89 -0.26
N VAL A 207 -17.67 -1.31 -0.58
CA VAL A 207 -16.87 -0.64 -1.62
C VAL A 207 -17.52 -0.81 -2.99
N ALA A 208 -17.93 -2.03 -3.33
CA ALA A 208 -18.60 -2.35 -4.59
C ALA A 208 -19.91 -1.57 -4.75
N LYS A 209 -20.63 -1.23 -3.67
CA LYS A 209 -21.83 -0.38 -3.74
C LYS A 209 -21.50 1.00 -4.34
N GLY A 210 -20.35 1.58 -4.01
CA GLY A 210 -19.93 2.93 -4.41
C GLY A 210 -19.15 3.03 -5.72
N ASP A 211 -18.55 1.94 -6.20
CA ASP A 211 -17.62 1.95 -7.33
C ASP A 211 -17.92 0.82 -8.35
N GLU A 212 -18.31 1.20 -9.56
CA GLU A 212 -18.69 0.28 -10.64
C GLU A 212 -17.51 -0.54 -11.17
N GLU A 213 -16.31 0.02 -11.23
CA GLU A 213 -15.12 -0.73 -11.64
C GLU A 213 -14.73 -1.75 -10.57
N PHE A 214 -14.89 -1.38 -9.29
CA PHE A 214 -14.63 -2.29 -8.18
C PHE A 214 -15.59 -3.48 -8.14
N ARG A 215 -16.86 -3.31 -8.58
CA ARG A 215 -17.84 -4.41 -8.69
C ARG A 215 -17.38 -5.54 -9.60
N LYS A 216 -16.51 -5.26 -10.57
CA LYS A 216 -15.98 -6.27 -11.51
C LYS A 216 -14.99 -7.21 -10.84
N ILE A 217 -14.49 -6.87 -9.65
CA ILE A 217 -13.58 -7.71 -8.87
C ILE A 217 -14.39 -8.79 -8.14
N PRO A 218 -14.11 -10.09 -8.36
CA PRO A 218 -14.78 -11.15 -7.61
C PRO A 218 -14.58 -11.01 -6.10
N HIS A 219 -15.61 -11.27 -5.30
CA HIS A 219 -15.53 -11.10 -3.86
C HIS A 219 -14.46 -12.00 -3.21
N GLU A 220 -14.31 -13.24 -3.72
CA GLU A 220 -13.31 -14.19 -3.24
C GLU A 220 -11.89 -13.68 -3.50
N GLU A 221 -11.72 -12.98 -4.63
CA GLU A 221 -10.44 -12.36 -5.00
C GLU A 221 -10.05 -11.26 -4.03
N PHE A 222 -10.98 -10.35 -3.73
CA PHE A 222 -10.76 -9.29 -2.76
C PHE A 222 -10.48 -9.84 -1.37
N SER A 223 -11.27 -10.80 -0.88
CA SER A 223 -11.09 -11.36 0.45
C SER A 223 -9.75 -12.10 0.62
N ALA A 224 -9.29 -12.81 -0.42
CA ALA A 224 -7.98 -13.43 -0.41
C ALA A 224 -6.85 -12.40 -0.49
N TRP A 225 -6.98 -11.37 -1.33
CA TRP A 225 -6.05 -10.25 -1.39
C TRP A 225 -5.95 -9.53 -0.04
N ALA A 226 -7.07 -9.19 0.59
CA ALA A 226 -7.11 -8.45 1.85
C ALA A 226 -6.37 -9.20 2.96
N ARG A 227 -6.58 -10.52 3.06
CA ARG A 227 -5.86 -11.38 4.01
C ARG A 227 -4.36 -11.42 3.74
N GLY A 228 -3.97 -11.63 2.48
CA GLY A 228 -2.56 -11.63 2.08
C GLY A 228 -1.88 -10.28 2.33
N TRP A 229 -2.61 -9.19 2.05
CA TRP A 229 -2.15 -7.82 2.28
C TRP A 229 -1.96 -7.51 3.75
N GLN A 230 -2.89 -7.90 4.63
CA GLN A 230 -2.74 -7.71 6.08
C GLN A 230 -1.50 -8.43 6.63
N ARG A 231 -1.25 -9.67 6.18
CA ARG A 231 -0.04 -10.43 6.56
C ARG A 231 1.24 -9.76 6.09
N TYR A 232 1.30 -9.38 4.81
CA TYR A 232 2.41 -8.60 4.26
C TYR A 232 2.65 -7.32 5.06
N ARG A 233 1.57 -6.63 5.43
CA ARG A 233 1.65 -5.38 6.15
C ARG A 233 2.22 -5.55 7.56
N ILE A 234 1.83 -6.61 8.29
CA ILE A 234 2.43 -6.94 9.59
C ILE A 234 3.95 -7.09 9.44
N VAL A 235 4.41 -7.82 8.44
CA VAL A 235 5.85 -8.03 8.17
C VAL A 235 6.54 -6.71 7.82
N ARG A 236 5.93 -5.90 6.94
CA ARG A 236 6.42 -4.57 6.55
C ARG A 236 6.54 -3.62 7.76
N ASP A 237 5.50 -3.55 8.59
CA ASP A 237 5.41 -2.62 9.72
C ASP A 237 6.41 -2.99 10.84
N ARG A 238 6.87 -4.25 10.89
CA ARG A 238 7.99 -4.70 11.73
C ARG A 238 9.37 -4.29 11.19
N GLY A 239 9.43 -3.67 10.01
CA GLY A 239 10.68 -3.24 9.37
C GLY A 239 11.50 -4.37 8.75
N ALA A 240 10.84 -5.49 8.43
CA ALA A 240 11.51 -6.64 7.82
C ALA A 240 12.08 -6.30 6.44
N THR A 241 13.29 -6.76 6.14
CA THR A 241 14.00 -6.52 4.87
C THR A 241 14.45 -7.83 4.25
N ALA A 242 14.66 -7.83 2.93
CA ALA A 242 15.19 -9.01 2.23
C ALA A 242 16.51 -9.47 2.87
N GLY A 243 16.59 -10.75 3.23
CA GLY A 243 17.76 -11.34 3.91
C GLY A 243 17.78 -11.21 5.44
N LYS A 244 16.82 -10.50 6.05
CA LYS A 244 16.65 -10.38 7.52
C LYS A 244 15.20 -10.65 7.93
N LEU A 245 14.67 -11.80 7.50
CA LEU A 245 13.33 -12.23 7.89
C LEU A 245 13.42 -13.17 9.09
N GLU A 246 12.60 -12.91 10.11
CA GLU A 246 12.39 -13.91 11.16
C GLU A 246 11.54 -15.07 10.62
N LYS A 247 11.54 -16.21 11.33
CA LYS A 247 10.71 -17.36 10.95
C LYS A 247 9.23 -16.98 10.84
N ILE A 248 8.73 -16.23 11.82
CA ILE A 248 7.35 -15.75 11.83
C ILE A 248 7.02 -14.85 10.63
N ASP A 249 7.97 -14.05 10.14
CA ASP A 249 7.76 -13.21 8.97
C ASP A 249 7.71 -14.07 7.71
N THR A 250 8.58 -15.07 7.62
CA THR A 250 8.61 -16.04 6.53
C THR A 250 7.30 -16.81 6.46
N ASP A 251 6.81 -17.33 7.59
CA ASP A 251 5.54 -18.03 7.70
C ASP A 251 4.36 -17.15 7.24
N LEU A 252 4.31 -15.87 7.68
CA LEU A 252 3.29 -14.92 7.25
C LEU A 252 3.32 -14.62 5.74
N LEU A 253 4.51 -14.45 5.16
CA LEU A 253 4.66 -14.20 3.72
C LEU A 253 4.30 -15.43 2.88
N GLU A 254 4.70 -16.63 3.31
CA GLU A 254 4.32 -17.89 2.66
C GLU A 254 2.82 -18.13 2.71
N GLU A 255 2.19 -17.88 3.85
CA GLU A 255 0.74 -18.00 3.98
C GLU A 255 0.01 -16.96 3.12
N ALA A 256 0.55 -15.74 2.99
CA ALA A 256 0.03 -14.74 2.06
C ALA A 256 0.16 -15.21 0.60
N GLY A 257 1.32 -15.74 0.22
CA GLY A 257 1.58 -16.26 -1.12
C GLY A 257 0.70 -17.45 -1.49
N LYS A 258 0.53 -18.42 -0.58
CA LYS A 258 -0.41 -19.54 -0.73
C LYS A 258 -1.85 -19.06 -0.96
N GLY A 259 -2.27 -18.01 -0.25
CA GLY A 259 -3.62 -17.45 -0.37
C GLY A 259 -3.89 -16.77 -1.72
N ILE A 260 -2.90 -16.07 -2.29
CA ILE A 260 -3.08 -15.34 -3.57
C ILE A 260 -2.73 -16.17 -4.81
N LYS A 261 -1.97 -17.26 -4.67
CA LYS A 261 -1.53 -18.08 -5.82
C LYS A 261 -2.69 -18.55 -6.71
N PRO A 262 -3.81 -19.11 -6.19
CA PRO A 262 -4.91 -19.55 -7.05
C PRO A 262 -5.51 -18.41 -7.89
N ILE A 263 -5.38 -17.17 -7.41
CA ILE A 263 -5.85 -15.97 -8.10
C ILE A 263 -4.85 -15.55 -9.19
N LEU A 264 -3.55 -15.62 -8.90
CA LEU A 264 -2.50 -15.38 -9.88
C LEU A 264 -2.60 -16.37 -11.06
N ASP A 265 -2.87 -17.65 -10.78
CA ASP A 265 -2.98 -18.71 -11.79
C ASP A 265 -4.14 -18.45 -12.78
N ARG A 266 -5.23 -17.82 -12.33
CA ARG A 266 -6.42 -17.50 -13.16
C ARG A 266 -6.40 -16.10 -13.79
N LYS A 267 -5.30 -15.36 -13.63
CA LYS A 267 -5.15 -13.92 -13.95
C LYS A 267 -6.14 -13.04 -13.14
N PRO A 268 -5.68 -12.31 -12.11
CA PRO A 268 -6.53 -11.47 -11.27
C PRO A 268 -7.22 -10.37 -12.10
N ALA A 269 -8.49 -10.13 -11.78
CA ALA A 269 -9.22 -8.94 -12.21
C ALA A 269 -8.79 -7.70 -11.41
N TYR A 270 -8.30 -7.90 -10.18
CA TYR A 270 -7.87 -6.85 -9.28
C TYR A 270 -6.35 -6.60 -9.37
N PRO A 271 -5.90 -5.45 -9.94
CA PRO A 271 -4.48 -5.19 -10.15
C PRO A 271 -3.63 -5.26 -8.87
N GLU A 272 -4.24 -4.92 -7.74
CA GLU A 272 -3.61 -4.92 -6.41
C GLU A 272 -3.07 -6.29 -5.99
N VAL A 273 -3.59 -7.38 -6.58
CA VAL A 273 -3.05 -8.74 -6.42
C VAL A 273 -1.65 -8.85 -7.02
N TRP A 274 -1.40 -8.28 -8.21
CA TRP A 274 -0.07 -8.27 -8.82
C TRP A 274 0.91 -7.45 -8.00
N ARG A 275 0.51 -6.28 -7.47
CA ARG A 275 1.41 -5.50 -6.63
C ARG A 275 1.74 -6.23 -5.33
N LEU A 276 0.75 -6.85 -4.70
CA LEU A 276 1.00 -7.67 -3.51
C LEU A 276 1.99 -8.79 -3.84
N ALA A 277 1.81 -9.52 -4.94
CA ALA A 277 2.76 -10.55 -5.38
C ALA A 277 4.18 -10.01 -5.60
N ALA A 278 4.32 -8.85 -6.25
CA ALA A 278 5.61 -8.18 -6.42
C ALA A 278 6.28 -7.90 -5.06
N ASN A 279 5.53 -7.34 -4.11
CA ASN A 279 6.05 -7.02 -2.78
C ASN A 279 6.44 -8.27 -1.98
N LEU A 280 5.65 -9.34 -2.05
CA LEU A 280 5.94 -10.61 -1.39
C LEU A 280 7.24 -11.22 -1.94
N VAL A 281 7.41 -11.27 -3.26
CA VAL A 281 8.59 -11.84 -3.92
C VAL A 281 9.83 -10.99 -3.71
N ALA A 282 9.67 -9.66 -3.63
CA ALA A 282 10.78 -8.74 -3.33
C ALA A 282 11.35 -8.96 -1.91
N LEU A 283 10.51 -9.29 -0.93
CA LEU A 283 10.96 -9.60 0.44
C LEU A 283 11.41 -11.05 0.59
N HIS A 284 10.64 -11.98 0.02
CA HIS A 284 10.87 -13.42 0.12
C HIS A 284 10.56 -14.10 -1.23
N PRO A 285 11.58 -14.39 -2.06
CA PRO A 285 11.39 -14.89 -3.42
C PRO A 285 10.57 -16.18 -3.55
N THR A 286 10.58 -17.03 -2.51
CA THR A 286 9.87 -18.32 -2.45
C THR A 286 8.53 -18.24 -1.72
N SER A 287 8.08 -17.04 -1.32
CA SER A 287 6.79 -16.86 -0.62
C SER A 287 5.59 -17.36 -1.40
N ILE A 288 5.65 -17.31 -2.74
CA ILE A 288 4.61 -17.81 -3.63
C ILE A 288 5.02 -19.21 -4.10
N PRO A 289 4.24 -20.28 -3.81
CA PRO A 289 4.57 -21.63 -4.24
C PRO A 289 4.68 -21.74 -5.77
N ASP A 290 5.65 -22.52 -6.25
CA ASP A 290 5.92 -22.74 -7.69
C ASP A 290 6.11 -21.47 -8.53
N ASN A 291 6.49 -20.36 -7.89
CA ASN A 291 6.61 -19.08 -8.56
C ASN A 291 7.75 -19.08 -9.59
N LYS A 292 7.41 -18.74 -10.84
CA LYS A 292 8.36 -18.62 -11.97
C LYS A 292 8.65 -17.17 -12.34
N LEU A 293 7.95 -16.21 -11.73
CA LEU A 293 8.04 -14.80 -12.05
C LEU A 293 8.88 -14.07 -11.00
N THR A 294 9.73 -13.16 -11.45
CA THR A 294 10.46 -12.26 -10.56
C THR A 294 9.54 -11.13 -10.09
N TRP A 295 9.93 -10.42 -9.03
CA TRP A 295 9.13 -9.31 -8.52
C TRP A 295 8.97 -8.18 -9.55
N GLU A 296 9.96 -7.96 -10.43
CA GLU A 296 9.89 -6.97 -11.51
C GLU A 296 8.77 -7.33 -12.50
N LYS A 297 8.67 -8.60 -12.89
CA LYS A 297 7.60 -9.04 -13.80
C LYS A 297 6.22 -8.83 -13.19
N TYR A 298 6.05 -9.10 -11.90
CA TYR A 298 4.80 -8.81 -11.20
C TYR A 298 4.50 -7.31 -11.12
N ARG A 299 5.52 -6.47 -10.91
CA ARG A 299 5.38 -5.01 -10.95
C ARG A 299 4.95 -4.55 -12.33
N ASP A 300 5.53 -5.09 -13.40
CA ASP A 300 5.20 -4.70 -14.77
C ASP A 300 3.75 -5.10 -15.13
N LEU A 301 3.31 -6.29 -14.70
CA LEU A 301 1.91 -6.72 -14.82
C LEU A 301 0.95 -5.79 -14.07
N TYR A 302 1.33 -5.35 -12.87
CA TYR A 302 0.56 -4.35 -12.12
C TYR A 302 0.45 -3.02 -12.87
N LEU A 303 1.58 -2.48 -13.35
CA LEU A 303 1.63 -1.21 -14.09
C LEU A 303 0.78 -1.27 -15.37
N ALA A 304 0.90 -2.37 -16.13
CA ALA A 304 0.07 -2.61 -17.31
C ALA A 304 -1.43 -2.67 -16.96
N ALA A 305 -1.78 -3.34 -15.86
CA ALA A 305 -3.18 -3.51 -15.45
C ALA A 305 -3.85 -2.21 -14.99
N ILE A 306 -3.10 -1.27 -14.42
CA ILE A 306 -3.61 0.06 -14.03
C ILE A 306 -3.56 1.08 -15.18
N GLY A 307 -3.13 0.66 -16.38
CA GLY A 307 -3.00 1.56 -17.53
C GLY A 307 -1.96 2.66 -17.32
N ALA A 308 -1.04 2.48 -16.36
CA ALA A 308 0.15 3.31 -16.31
C ALA A 308 0.84 3.11 -17.66
N PRO A 309 1.23 4.19 -18.38
CA PRO A 309 2.08 4.01 -19.54
C PRO A 309 3.21 3.12 -19.06
N ALA A 310 3.43 1.99 -19.72
CA ALA A 310 4.61 1.18 -19.46
C ALA A 310 5.70 2.22 -19.42
N THR A 311 6.25 2.48 -18.23
CA THR A 311 7.37 3.39 -18.14
C THR A 311 8.30 2.72 -19.12
N GLN A 312 8.60 3.38 -20.23
CA GLN A 312 9.80 3.09 -20.95
C GLN A 312 10.92 3.51 -19.96
N ALA A 313 11.02 2.88 -18.78
CA ALA A 313 12.25 2.23 -18.40
C ALA A 313 12.59 1.50 -19.67
N GLY A 314 13.48 2.12 -20.45
CA GLY A 314 13.78 1.68 -21.79
C GLY A 314 13.83 0.18 -21.72
N VAL A 315 13.02 -0.47 -22.56
CA VAL A 315 13.47 -1.73 -23.11
C VAL A 315 14.87 -1.36 -23.56
N LEU A 316 15.85 -1.75 -22.74
CA LEU A 316 17.22 -1.81 -23.17
C LEU A 316 17.08 -2.49 -24.53
N PRO A 317 17.60 -1.92 -25.63
CA PRO A 317 17.97 -2.83 -26.70
C PRO A 317 18.70 -3.97 -26.00
N PRO A 318 18.37 -5.24 -26.28
CA PRO A 318 19.08 -6.36 -25.68
C PRO A 318 20.56 -6.00 -25.67
N ALA A 319 21.28 -6.35 -24.60
CA ALA A 319 22.68 -5.97 -24.36
C ALA A 319 23.65 -6.35 -25.51
N ASP A 320 23.12 -6.85 -26.61
CA ASP A 320 23.70 -7.25 -27.86
C ASP A 320 23.91 -6.09 -28.86
N GLU A 321 23.43 -4.85 -28.62
CA GLU A 321 23.64 -3.73 -29.56
C GLU A 321 24.31 -2.44 -29.02
N ARG A 322 24.85 -2.45 -27.78
CA ARG A 322 25.95 -1.53 -27.46
C ARG A 322 27.25 -2.28 -27.69
N SER A 323 27.84 -2.02 -28.87
CA SER A 323 29.13 -2.49 -29.34
C SER A 323 30.10 -2.80 -28.19
N ALA A 324 30.59 -4.04 -28.16
CA ALA A 324 31.53 -4.58 -27.20
C ALA A 324 32.57 -3.55 -26.71
N GLY A 325 32.54 -3.22 -25.41
CA GLY A 325 33.66 -2.58 -24.73
C GLY A 325 33.58 -1.07 -24.49
N ILE A 326 32.47 -0.37 -24.77
CA ILE A 326 32.31 1.05 -24.40
C ILE A 326 31.38 1.20 -23.18
N LEU A 327 31.94 1.70 -22.07
CA LEU A 327 31.23 2.08 -20.86
C LEU A 327 30.90 3.58 -20.88
N GLY A 328 29.89 4.00 -20.14
CA GLY A 328 29.54 5.40 -20.04
C GLY A 328 28.39 5.64 -19.07
N PRO A 329 27.93 6.89 -18.94
CA PRO A 329 26.79 7.24 -18.11
C PRO A 329 25.60 6.31 -18.33
N GLY A 330 25.06 5.78 -17.23
CA GLY A 330 23.94 4.83 -17.21
C GLY A 330 24.30 3.36 -17.39
N GLY A 331 25.55 3.03 -17.73
CA GLY A 331 26.02 1.65 -17.77
C GLY A 331 26.00 1.02 -16.37
N ALA A 332 25.43 -0.18 -16.24
CA ALA A 332 25.34 -0.87 -14.95
C ALA A 332 26.65 -1.62 -14.63
N VAL A 333 27.04 -1.60 -13.36
CA VAL A 333 28.16 -2.36 -12.81
C VAL A 333 27.74 -3.03 -11.51
N TRP A 334 28.33 -4.20 -11.23
CA TRP A 334 27.95 -5.08 -10.13
C TRP A 334 29.16 -5.51 -9.30
N THR A 335 29.00 -5.70 -8.00
CA THR A 335 30.02 -6.29 -7.13
C THR A 335 30.24 -7.77 -7.43
N GLU A 336 31.36 -8.33 -6.96
CA GLU A 336 31.71 -9.74 -7.18
C GLU A 336 30.66 -10.72 -6.63
N ASP A 337 29.96 -10.40 -5.56
CA ASP A 337 28.87 -11.23 -5.02
C ASP A 337 27.54 -11.07 -5.78
N GLY A 338 27.46 -10.14 -6.73
CA GLY A 338 26.25 -9.80 -7.47
C GLY A 338 25.16 -9.11 -6.63
N GLN A 339 25.41 -8.84 -5.34
CA GLN A 339 24.39 -8.33 -4.44
C GLN A 339 24.16 -6.83 -4.57
N LEU A 340 25.19 -6.08 -4.96
CA LEU A 340 25.12 -4.64 -5.12
C LEU A 340 25.39 -4.26 -6.57
N GLY A 341 24.48 -3.46 -7.13
CA GLY A 341 24.61 -2.88 -8.45
C GLY A 341 24.43 -1.37 -8.39
N ALA A 342 25.11 -0.67 -9.29
CA ALA A 342 24.90 0.75 -9.53
C ALA A 342 25.13 1.08 -11.00
N LYS A 343 24.70 2.28 -11.40
CA LYS A 343 24.97 2.85 -12.72
C LYS A 343 26.22 3.74 -12.66
N ILE A 344 26.92 3.83 -13.78
CA ILE A 344 28.04 4.75 -13.96
C ILE A 344 27.45 6.16 -14.12
N THR A 345 27.97 7.12 -13.35
CA THR A 345 27.51 8.52 -13.43
C THR A 345 28.21 9.25 -14.55
N ALA A 346 29.53 9.16 -14.59
CA ALA A 346 30.39 9.86 -15.54
C ALA A 346 31.76 9.19 -15.62
N VAL A 347 32.53 9.59 -16.61
CA VAL A 347 33.96 9.28 -16.76
C VAL A 347 34.74 10.53 -16.40
N LEU A 348 35.61 10.42 -15.41
CA LEU A 348 36.46 11.51 -14.94
C LEU A 348 37.89 11.31 -15.38
N LYS A 349 38.67 12.39 -15.36
CA LYS A 349 40.13 12.38 -15.43
C LYS A 349 40.71 13.23 -14.31
N ASP A 350 41.85 12.81 -13.78
CA ASP A 350 42.67 13.63 -12.88
C ASP A 350 43.59 14.59 -13.66
N ALA A 351 44.39 15.36 -12.93
CA ALA A 351 45.37 16.28 -13.52
C ALA A 351 46.46 15.58 -14.36
N GLY A 352 46.74 14.30 -14.11
CA GLY A 352 47.66 13.47 -14.89
C GLY A 352 47.01 12.84 -16.13
N GLY A 353 45.71 13.07 -16.34
CA GLY A 353 44.95 12.47 -17.44
C GLY A 353 44.51 11.02 -17.19
N LYS A 354 44.75 10.47 -15.99
CA LYS A 354 44.28 9.12 -15.64
C LYS A 354 42.77 9.14 -15.52
N ARG A 355 42.12 8.18 -16.18
CA ARG A 355 40.65 8.12 -16.28
C ARG A 355 40.04 7.20 -15.20
N PHE A 356 38.88 7.61 -14.69
CA PHE A 356 38.14 6.88 -13.67
C PHE A 356 36.64 6.86 -14.00
N LEU A 357 35.93 5.80 -13.61
CA LEU A 357 34.48 5.78 -13.54
C LEU A 357 34.04 6.42 -12.21
N LEU A 358 33.06 7.31 -12.28
CA LEU A 358 32.40 7.93 -11.14
C LEU A 358 31.18 7.10 -10.74
N LEU A 359 31.18 6.61 -9.51
CA LEU A 359 30.16 5.69 -8.96
C LEU A 359 29.71 6.13 -7.56
N PRO A 360 28.53 5.68 -7.09
CA PRO A 360 28.14 5.88 -5.70
C PRO A 360 29.01 5.02 -4.77
N GLY A 361 29.45 5.58 -3.63
CA GLY A 361 30.29 4.89 -2.66
C GLY A 361 29.64 3.68 -1.99
N LEU A 362 28.32 3.50 -2.16
CA LEU A 362 27.60 2.33 -1.64
C LEU A 362 28.10 0.99 -2.19
N LEU A 363 28.83 0.98 -3.32
CA LEU A 363 29.45 -0.24 -3.84
C LEU A 363 30.62 -0.74 -2.96
N ALA A 364 31.22 0.11 -2.12
CA ALA A 364 32.33 -0.21 -1.23
C ALA A 364 32.02 0.24 0.22
N ARG A 365 30.85 -0.15 0.74
CA ARG A 365 30.36 0.22 2.08
C ARG A 365 31.25 -0.22 3.25
N ASP A 366 32.05 -1.25 3.06
CA ASP A 366 32.96 -1.84 4.05
C ASP A 366 34.34 -1.15 4.08
N ASP A 367 34.53 -0.11 3.26
CA ASP A 367 35.81 0.60 3.09
C ASP A 367 36.98 -0.32 2.70
N GLN A 368 36.69 -1.54 2.23
CA GLN A 368 37.68 -2.47 1.71
C GLN A 368 37.95 -2.16 0.24
N LEU A 369 39.14 -1.63 -0.02
CA LEU A 369 39.64 -1.33 -1.36
C LEU A 369 40.94 -2.13 -1.61
N PRO A 370 41.20 -2.57 -2.85
CA PRO A 370 40.37 -2.37 -4.03
C PRO A 370 39.16 -3.31 -4.11
N LYS A 371 38.15 -2.94 -4.89
CA LYS A 371 36.95 -3.78 -5.12
C LYS A 371 36.63 -3.95 -6.60
N ASP A 372 36.53 -5.20 -7.05
CA ASP A 372 36.28 -5.53 -8.45
C ASP A 372 34.80 -5.40 -8.81
N LEU A 373 34.55 -4.82 -10.00
CA LEU A 373 33.24 -4.54 -10.55
C LEU A 373 33.07 -5.24 -11.90
N PHE A 374 31.88 -5.77 -12.13
CA PHE A 374 31.56 -6.61 -13.28
C PHE A 374 30.39 -6.06 -14.10
N ASP A 375 30.32 -6.42 -15.39
CA ASP A 375 29.26 -5.99 -16.32
C ASP A 375 27.91 -6.68 -16.06
N ARG A 376 27.88 -7.72 -15.24
CA ARG A 376 26.70 -8.58 -14.97
C ARG A 376 26.64 -8.98 -13.50
N SER A 377 25.43 -9.20 -13.00
CA SER A 377 25.17 -9.61 -11.62
C SER A 377 25.49 -11.07 -11.33
N ALA A 378 25.45 -11.95 -12.33
CA ALA A 378 25.59 -13.40 -12.14
C ALA A 378 26.63 -14.03 -13.11
N PRO A 379 27.40 -15.03 -12.65
CA PRO A 379 28.22 -15.90 -13.52
C PRO A 379 27.37 -16.67 -14.56
N PRO A 380 27.97 -17.30 -15.60
CA PRO A 380 29.40 -17.58 -15.77
C PRO A 380 30.20 -16.52 -16.55
N ASP A 381 29.55 -15.66 -17.33
CA ASP A 381 30.22 -14.80 -18.33
C ASP A 381 30.40 -13.35 -17.88
N ARG A 382 30.63 -13.13 -16.58
CA ARG A 382 30.90 -11.78 -16.06
C ARG A 382 32.32 -11.37 -16.40
N ARG A 383 32.52 -10.14 -16.87
CA ARG A 383 33.84 -9.59 -17.17
C ARG A 383 34.20 -8.51 -16.16
N LEU A 384 35.47 -8.47 -15.75
CA LEU A 384 35.97 -7.39 -14.90
C LEU A 384 35.93 -6.10 -15.70
N VAL A 385 35.12 -5.15 -15.27
CA VAL A 385 34.92 -3.87 -15.97
C VAL A 385 35.78 -2.79 -15.36
N ALA A 386 35.83 -2.76 -14.03
CA ALA A 386 36.56 -1.74 -13.30
C ALA A 386 36.91 -2.23 -11.90
N ARG A 387 37.84 -1.53 -11.24
CA ARG A 387 38.27 -1.75 -9.88
C ARG A 387 38.13 -0.46 -9.09
N VAL A 388 37.30 -0.43 -8.05
CA VAL A 388 37.22 0.71 -7.13
C VAL A 388 38.56 0.85 -6.43
N VAL A 389 39.23 1.98 -6.61
CA VAL A 389 40.56 2.25 -6.05
C VAL A 389 40.56 3.35 -5.00
N ARG A 390 39.51 4.18 -4.98
CA ARG A 390 39.46 5.34 -4.10
C ARG A 390 38.02 5.64 -3.72
N LEU A 391 37.82 5.96 -2.44
CA LEU A 391 36.60 6.55 -1.90
C LEU A 391 36.86 8.01 -1.53
N ILE A 392 35.91 8.87 -1.86
CA ILE A 392 35.97 10.32 -1.62
C ILE A 392 34.76 10.69 -0.80
N GLU A 393 34.98 11.23 0.39
CA GLU A 393 33.91 11.74 1.24
C GLU A 393 33.38 13.06 0.67
N VAL A 394 32.06 13.18 0.49
CA VAL A 394 31.46 14.46 0.07
C VAL A 394 31.67 15.50 1.18
N ARG A 395 31.45 15.08 2.43
CA ARG A 395 31.69 15.83 3.68
C ARG A 395 32.24 14.89 4.76
N ALA A 396 32.81 15.46 5.82
CA ALA A 396 33.26 14.69 6.98
C ALA A 396 32.11 13.84 7.54
N SER A 397 32.29 12.52 7.60
CA SER A 397 31.24 11.55 8.01
C SER A 397 29.98 11.52 7.12
N GLY A 398 30.10 12.03 5.89
CA GLY A 398 29.02 12.07 4.90
C GLY A 398 29.05 10.89 3.92
N PRO A 399 28.17 10.91 2.91
CA PRO A 399 28.17 9.92 1.86
C PRO A 399 29.48 9.96 1.06
N LYS A 400 29.86 8.80 0.52
CA LYS A 400 31.08 8.64 -0.25
C LYS A 400 30.77 8.50 -1.74
N ILE A 401 31.73 8.90 -2.54
CA ILE A 401 31.80 8.68 -3.99
C ILE A 401 32.92 7.67 -4.23
N ALA A 402 32.69 6.72 -5.13
CA ALA A 402 33.69 5.75 -5.56
C ALA A 402 34.31 6.17 -6.89
N LEU A 403 35.64 6.14 -6.97
CA LEU A 403 36.39 6.19 -8.22
C LEU A 403 36.90 4.80 -8.56
N ALA A 404 36.56 4.33 -9.75
CA ALA A 404 37.00 3.02 -10.24
C ALA A 404 37.90 3.16 -11.47
N GLU A 405 39.02 2.45 -11.46
CA GLU A 405 39.91 2.31 -12.61
C GLU A 405 39.34 1.27 -13.57
N MET A 406 39.22 1.63 -14.84
CA MET A 406 38.69 0.72 -15.87
C MET A 406 39.71 -0.39 -16.17
N ALA A 407 39.21 -1.59 -16.45
CA ALA A 407 40.02 -2.66 -17.02
C ALA A 407 40.47 -2.27 -18.44
N ALA A 408 41.64 -2.76 -18.86
CA ALA A 408 42.35 -2.30 -20.06
C ALA A 408 41.58 -2.54 -21.36
N GLU A 409 40.72 -3.57 -21.37
CA GLU A 409 39.89 -3.97 -22.48
C GLU A 409 38.63 -3.11 -22.68
N PHE A 410 38.31 -2.22 -21.73
CA PHE A 410 37.17 -1.31 -21.82
C PHE A 410 37.61 0.11 -22.16
N ARG A 411 36.80 0.79 -22.97
CA ARG A 411 36.86 2.23 -23.21
C ARG A 411 35.67 2.87 -22.53
N ALA A 412 35.78 4.16 -22.18
CA ALA A 412 34.62 4.90 -21.70
C ALA A 412 34.56 6.33 -22.24
N ASP A 413 33.34 6.79 -22.43
CA ASP A 413 32.98 8.14 -22.87
C ASP A 413 31.79 8.68 -22.07
N ASN A 414 31.72 9.99 -21.94
CA ASN A 414 30.62 10.70 -21.27
C ASN A 414 29.39 10.91 -22.16
N GLY A 415 29.44 10.56 -23.45
CA GLY A 415 28.32 10.73 -24.36
C GLY A 415 27.90 12.20 -24.44
N ALA A 416 26.67 12.50 -24.02
CA ALA A 416 26.10 13.86 -24.04
C ALA A 416 26.60 14.78 -22.91
N ILE A 417 27.21 14.23 -21.86
CA ILE A 417 27.65 15.02 -20.69
C ILE A 417 29.00 15.66 -20.99
N LYS A 418 29.00 16.93 -21.42
CA LYS A 418 30.24 17.62 -21.84
C LYS A 418 30.88 18.46 -20.76
N GLU A 419 30.11 18.95 -19.80
CA GLU A 419 30.57 19.92 -18.81
C GLU A 419 29.95 19.69 -17.43
N LEU A 420 30.67 20.15 -16.41
CA LEU A 420 30.20 20.23 -15.04
C LEU A 420 29.41 21.54 -14.86
N GLY A 421 28.25 21.46 -14.24
CA GLY A 421 27.42 22.63 -13.93
C GLY A 421 27.82 23.31 -12.63
N GLU A 422 27.06 24.32 -12.24
CA GLU A 422 27.16 24.93 -10.91
C GLU A 422 26.50 24.05 -9.84
N GLU A 423 26.84 24.30 -8.58
CA GLU A 423 26.22 23.61 -7.44
C GLU A 423 24.70 23.91 -7.39
N PRO A 424 23.83 22.88 -7.33
CA PRO A 424 22.38 23.08 -7.29
C PRO A 424 21.93 23.88 -6.07
N LYS A 425 20.96 24.76 -6.29
CA LYS A 425 20.31 25.60 -5.28
C LYS A 425 18.85 25.20 -5.10
N ARG A 426 18.25 25.59 -3.98
CA ARG A 426 16.83 25.34 -3.70
C ARG A 426 15.97 26.01 -4.76
N GLY A 427 15.04 25.27 -5.33
CA GLY A 427 14.19 25.70 -6.44
C GLY A 427 14.75 25.40 -7.83
N ASP A 428 16.01 24.94 -7.94
CA ASP A 428 16.54 24.53 -9.24
C ASP A 428 15.81 23.28 -9.75
N ALA A 429 15.58 23.27 -11.07
CA ALA A 429 15.03 22.13 -11.79
C ALA A 429 16.17 21.24 -12.29
N LEU A 430 16.12 19.96 -11.91
CA LEU A 430 17.12 18.95 -12.22
C LEU A 430 16.54 17.87 -13.12
N LEU A 431 17.30 17.43 -14.10
CA LEU A 431 16.95 16.45 -15.12
C LEU A 431 17.70 15.14 -14.90
N VAL A 432 17.00 14.02 -14.96
CA VAL A 432 17.62 12.69 -14.94
C VAL A 432 18.04 12.29 -16.35
N SER A 433 19.32 11.98 -16.56
CA SER A 433 19.88 11.79 -17.91
C SER A 433 19.22 10.69 -18.74
N GLU A 434 18.74 9.62 -18.09
CA GLU A 434 18.14 8.47 -18.77
C GLU A 434 16.64 8.61 -19.04
N THR A 435 15.90 9.17 -18.08
CA THR A 435 14.43 9.19 -18.12
C THR A 435 13.86 10.54 -18.53
N ALA A 436 14.70 11.57 -18.61
CA ALA A 436 14.32 12.96 -18.76
C ALA A 436 13.29 13.45 -17.71
N GLN A 437 13.16 12.73 -16.58
CA GLN A 437 12.31 13.19 -15.47
C GLN A 437 12.91 14.46 -14.85
N VAL A 438 12.02 15.39 -14.51
CA VAL A 438 12.39 16.68 -13.93
C VAL A 438 11.89 16.75 -12.50
N GLY A 439 12.79 17.11 -11.58
CA GLY A 439 12.49 17.33 -10.18
C GLY A 439 13.01 18.67 -9.71
N THR A 440 12.46 19.19 -8.63
CA THR A 440 12.86 20.47 -8.05
C THR A 440 13.59 20.26 -6.73
N VAL A 441 14.70 20.95 -6.52
CA VAL A 441 15.45 20.90 -5.26
C VAL A 441 14.62 21.53 -4.13
N GLY A 442 14.13 20.71 -3.21
CA GLY A 442 13.35 21.12 -2.05
C GLY A 442 14.21 21.41 -0.82
N GLY A 443 15.31 20.67 -0.65
CA GLY A 443 16.23 20.78 0.48
C GLY A 443 17.69 20.60 0.07
N ILE A 444 18.59 21.24 0.82
CA ILE A 444 20.04 21.16 0.66
C ILE A 444 20.61 20.67 1.99
N ASP A 445 21.66 19.85 1.95
CA ASP A 445 22.33 19.27 3.11
C ASP A 445 21.40 18.46 4.01
N VAL A 446 20.50 17.71 3.40
CA VAL A 446 19.53 16.90 4.14
C VAL A 446 20.24 15.68 4.75
N PRO A 447 20.09 15.43 6.06
CA PRO A 447 20.61 14.23 6.69
C PRO A 447 19.79 12.99 6.27
N LEU A 448 20.49 11.89 6.01
CA LEU A 448 19.89 10.57 5.87
C LEU A 448 20.39 9.64 6.98
N SER A 449 19.45 9.00 7.67
CA SER A 449 19.76 8.04 8.73
C SER A 449 20.68 6.94 8.20
N GLY A 450 21.84 6.77 8.84
CA GLY A 450 22.87 5.80 8.46
C GLY A 450 23.73 6.17 7.24
N LEU A 451 23.50 7.31 6.59
CA LEU A 451 24.28 7.78 5.42
C LEU A 451 24.89 9.17 5.59
N GLY A 452 24.56 9.89 6.67
CA GLY A 452 25.12 11.20 7.01
C GLY A 452 24.43 12.37 6.31
N GLU A 453 25.06 13.54 6.37
CA GLU A 453 24.60 14.81 5.77
C GLU A 453 25.23 15.06 4.39
N GLY A 454 24.66 16.01 3.64
CA GLY A 454 25.21 16.46 2.35
C GLY A 454 24.42 16.01 1.12
N PHE A 455 23.17 15.56 1.30
CA PHE A 455 22.28 15.23 0.19
C PHE A 455 21.46 16.44 -0.26
N LEU A 456 21.22 16.51 -1.57
CA LEU A 456 20.13 17.30 -2.13
C LEU A 456 18.84 16.49 -2.04
N GLU A 457 17.78 17.08 -1.53
CA GLU A 457 16.44 16.49 -1.56
C GLU A 457 15.68 17.07 -2.75
N VAL A 458 15.23 16.19 -3.64
CA VAL A 458 14.48 16.55 -4.85
C VAL A 458 13.08 15.97 -4.81
N SER A 459 12.10 16.82 -5.16
CA SER A 459 10.68 16.49 -5.26
C SER A 459 10.08 17.03 -6.57
N PRO A 460 9.24 16.26 -7.30
CA PRO A 460 8.86 14.88 -7.01
C PRO A 460 10.07 13.92 -7.09
N ARG A 461 9.90 12.68 -6.62
CA ARG A 461 10.90 11.62 -6.81
C ARG A 461 11.20 11.46 -8.31
N VAL A 462 12.47 11.49 -8.66
CA VAL A 462 12.95 11.36 -10.05
C VAL A 462 13.82 10.13 -10.28
N THR A 463 14.10 9.34 -9.23
CA THR A 463 14.97 8.15 -9.29
C THR A 463 14.26 6.93 -8.71
N ALA A 464 14.38 5.75 -9.32
CA ALA A 464 13.82 4.50 -8.81
C ALA A 464 14.86 3.66 -8.02
N ALA A 465 14.41 2.55 -7.43
CA ALA A 465 15.36 1.56 -6.89
C ALA A 465 16.19 0.97 -8.04
N GLY A 466 17.51 0.91 -7.88
CA GLY A 466 18.45 0.52 -8.94
C GLY A 466 19.03 1.69 -9.74
N ASP A 467 18.53 2.91 -9.56
CA ASP A 467 19.02 4.11 -10.26
C ASP A 467 20.18 4.82 -9.54
N ALA A 468 20.75 4.19 -8.51
CA ALA A 468 21.93 4.74 -7.87
C ALA A 468 23.06 4.88 -8.89
N GLY A 469 23.67 6.06 -8.96
CA GLY A 469 24.70 6.38 -9.94
C GLY A 469 24.19 6.92 -11.28
N ILE A 470 22.90 7.20 -11.45
CA ILE A 470 22.46 7.98 -12.62
C ILE A 470 22.98 9.42 -12.53
N ALA A 471 23.42 9.95 -13.67
CA ALA A 471 23.78 11.35 -13.82
C ALA A 471 22.54 12.27 -13.74
N ILE A 472 22.68 13.31 -12.92
CA ILE A 472 21.68 14.37 -12.79
C ILE A 472 22.23 15.64 -13.41
N LEU A 473 21.47 16.17 -14.34
CA LEU A 473 21.83 17.29 -15.18
C LEU A 473 21.01 18.54 -14.80
N ASN A 474 21.54 19.72 -15.09
CA ASN A 474 20.74 20.95 -15.08
C ASN A 474 20.03 21.15 -16.44
N ARG A 475 19.33 22.28 -16.60
CA ARG A 475 18.64 22.63 -17.85
C ARG A 475 19.57 22.75 -19.07
N ASP A 476 20.83 23.09 -18.83
CA ASP A 476 21.86 23.23 -19.87
C ASP A 476 22.59 21.90 -20.15
N GLN A 477 22.04 20.76 -19.69
CA GLN A 477 22.61 19.42 -19.86
C GLN A 477 24.00 19.25 -19.21
N LYS A 478 24.33 20.08 -18.21
CA LYS A 478 25.59 19.97 -17.45
C LYS A 478 25.41 19.09 -16.22
N LEU A 479 26.41 18.26 -15.90
CA LEU A 479 26.38 17.38 -14.74
C LEU A 479 26.43 18.20 -13.44
N VAL A 480 25.46 17.99 -12.55
CA VAL A 480 25.38 18.73 -11.27
C VAL A 480 25.23 17.83 -10.07
N ALA A 481 24.70 16.62 -10.23
CA ALA A 481 24.56 15.66 -9.14
C ALA A 481 24.59 14.21 -9.62
N MET A 482 24.62 13.29 -8.68
CA MET A 482 24.50 11.85 -8.87
C MET A 482 23.32 11.32 -8.06
N ALA A 483 22.47 10.50 -8.66
CA ALA A 483 21.44 9.77 -7.94
C ALA A 483 22.07 8.84 -6.89
N TYR A 484 21.54 8.81 -5.66
CA TYR A 484 22.15 7.99 -4.61
C TYR A 484 21.12 7.12 -3.88
N ALA A 485 20.04 7.74 -3.40
CA ALA A 485 18.98 7.06 -2.68
C ALA A 485 17.62 7.68 -3.03
N GLY A 486 16.54 7.04 -2.57
CA GLY A 486 15.19 7.57 -2.70
C GLY A 486 14.27 6.96 -1.67
N THR A 487 13.28 7.73 -1.23
CA THR A 487 12.08 7.21 -0.55
C THR A 487 11.00 7.00 -1.60
N GLU A 488 9.76 6.72 -1.19
CA GLU A 488 8.64 6.65 -2.13
C GLU A 488 8.34 8.00 -2.82
N SER A 489 8.60 9.13 -2.15
CA SER A 489 8.22 10.47 -2.62
C SER A 489 9.37 11.42 -2.94
N LYS A 490 10.61 11.09 -2.55
CA LYS A 490 11.77 11.98 -2.70
C LYS A 490 12.96 11.24 -3.28
N SER A 491 13.75 11.97 -4.06
CA SER A 491 15.09 11.54 -4.49
C SER A 491 16.15 12.24 -3.67
N PHE A 492 17.15 11.50 -3.24
CA PHE A 492 18.32 12.02 -2.55
C PHE A 492 19.52 11.91 -3.47
N LEU A 493 20.07 13.06 -3.82
CA LEU A 493 21.15 13.19 -4.80
C LEU A 493 22.41 13.68 -4.11
N LEU A 494 23.57 13.26 -4.61
CA LEU A 494 24.86 13.79 -4.18
C LEU A 494 25.29 14.92 -5.12
N PRO A 495 25.49 16.14 -4.62
CA PRO A 495 26.04 17.21 -5.43
C PRO A 495 27.51 16.90 -5.77
N LEU A 496 27.88 17.17 -7.02
CA LEU A 496 29.21 16.82 -7.56
C LEU A 496 30.17 18.00 -7.76
N PRO A 497 29.73 19.19 -8.22
CA PRO A 497 30.65 20.25 -8.64
C PRO A 497 31.70 20.64 -7.60
N GLY A 498 31.25 20.91 -6.37
CA GLY A 498 32.16 21.24 -5.26
C GLY A 498 33.18 20.14 -4.94
N VAL A 499 32.74 18.88 -4.93
CA VAL A 499 33.59 17.72 -4.60
C VAL A 499 34.62 17.49 -5.70
N LEU A 500 34.20 17.44 -6.97
CA LEU A 500 35.13 17.17 -8.07
C LEU A 500 36.18 18.27 -8.22
N LYS A 501 35.81 19.53 -8.01
CA LYS A 501 36.75 20.66 -8.02
C LYS A 501 37.78 20.55 -6.89
N ARG A 502 37.34 20.20 -5.68
CA ARG A 502 38.24 20.00 -4.52
C ARG A 502 39.28 18.90 -4.78
N GLU A 503 38.88 17.86 -5.50
CA GLU A 503 39.71 16.69 -5.78
C GLU A 503 40.53 16.80 -7.08
N ASN A 504 40.51 17.96 -7.74
CA ASN A 504 41.16 18.21 -9.04
C ASN A 504 40.74 17.19 -10.12
N LEU A 505 39.45 16.83 -10.13
CA LEU A 505 38.86 15.93 -11.12
C LEU A 505 38.04 16.73 -12.14
N SER A 506 38.13 16.33 -13.41
CA SER A 506 37.37 16.92 -14.51
C SER A 506 36.73 15.83 -15.37
N LEU A 507 35.73 16.17 -16.18
CA LEU A 507 35.13 15.20 -17.12
C LEU A 507 36.16 14.79 -18.18
N ALA A 508 36.25 13.49 -18.44
CA ALA A 508 37.06 12.93 -19.52
C ALA A 508 36.28 13.01 -20.84
N ASN A 509 36.35 14.18 -21.49
CA ASN A 509 35.91 14.35 -22.88
C ASN A 509 36.91 13.80 -23.89
#